data_AF-A0A060C7Z7-F1
#
_entry.id   AF-A0A060C7Z7-F1
#
_cell.length_a   1.000
_cell.length_b   1.000
_cell.length_c   1.000
_cell.angle_alpha   90.00
_cell.angle_beta   90.00
_cell.angle_gamma   90.00
#
_symmetry.space_group_name_H-M   'P 1'
#
loop_
_entity.id
_entity.type
_entity.pdbx_description
1 polymer ?
#
loop_
_entity_poly.entity_id
_entity_poly.type
_entity_poly.pdbx_seq_one_letter_code
_entity_poly.pdbx_strand_id
1 'polypeptide(L)'
;MPLDGTRGNLKIPDTDRGRLDGDSTHDRAMGPFQFIPETWERYGVDANGDGTADPDNIDDAALSAARYLCVASGGDMTTAVGWEKAVLVYNNSMSYVLDVRDHANAYSVNVRF
;
A
#
# COMPACT_ATOMS: atom_id res chain seq x y z
N MET A 1 12.13 1.05 -4.25
CA MET A 1 13.34 0.71 -3.44
C MET A 1 13.46 -0.80 -3.36
N PRO A 2 14.61 -1.44 -3.63
CA PRO A 2 14.74 -2.90 -3.56
C PRO A 2 14.47 -3.45 -2.16
N LEU A 3 13.69 -4.53 -2.07
CA LEU A 3 13.36 -5.26 -0.85
C LEU A 3 14.29 -6.46 -0.69
N ASP A 4 15.56 -6.18 -0.41
CA ASP A 4 16.64 -7.16 -0.30
C ASP A 4 17.00 -7.52 1.15
N GLY A 5 16.29 -6.95 2.14
CA GLY A 5 16.58 -7.11 3.57
C GLY A 5 17.64 -6.14 4.09
N THR A 6 18.12 -5.20 3.26
CA THR A 6 19.04 -4.15 3.68
C THR A 6 18.28 -2.91 4.15
N ARG A 7 18.95 -2.01 4.88
CA ARG A 7 18.34 -0.75 5.38
C ARG A 7 17.07 -0.94 6.23
N GLY A 8 16.90 -2.12 6.82
CA GLY A 8 15.76 -2.45 7.69
C GLY A 8 14.45 -2.75 6.96
N ASN A 9 14.48 -2.97 5.64
CA ASN A 9 13.30 -3.41 4.90
C ASN A 9 13.14 -4.94 4.91
N LEU A 10 11.98 -5.42 4.44
CA LEU A 10 11.75 -6.84 4.25
C LEU A 10 12.57 -7.35 3.06
N LYS A 11 12.97 -8.63 3.11
CA LYS A 11 13.53 -9.32 1.95
C LYS A 11 12.42 -10.03 1.19
N ILE A 12 12.09 -9.55 -0.01
CA ILE A 12 11.05 -10.11 -0.88
C ILE A 12 11.71 -10.48 -2.23
N PRO A 13 11.81 -11.79 -2.56
CA PRO A 13 12.26 -12.22 -3.88
C PRO A 13 11.33 -11.70 -4.98
N ASP A 14 11.86 -11.56 -6.21
CA ASP A 14 11.06 -11.20 -7.39
C ASP A 14 9.80 -12.07 -7.53
N THR A 15 8.64 -11.44 -7.75
CA THR A 15 7.36 -12.11 -7.93
C THR A 15 6.78 -11.98 -9.34
N ASP A 16 7.30 -11.07 -10.16
CA ASP A 16 6.70 -10.73 -11.45
C ASP A 16 7.67 -10.73 -12.65
N ARG A 17 8.91 -11.18 -12.44
CA ARG A 17 10.00 -11.22 -13.43
C ARG A 17 10.44 -9.82 -13.89
N GLY A 18 10.38 -8.85 -13.00
CA GLY A 18 10.72 -7.44 -13.23
C GLY A 18 9.73 -6.71 -14.12
N ARG A 19 8.48 -7.16 -14.21
CA ARG A 19 7.47 -6.61 -15.13
C ARG A 19 6.97 -5.23 -14.68
N LEU A 20 6.74 -5.07 -13.38
CA LEU A 20 6.16 -3.84 -12.82
C LEU A 20 7.24 -2.90 -12.26
N ASP A 21 8.34 -3.45 -11.73
CA ASP A 21 9.36 -2.65 -11.03
C ASP A 21 10.76 -2.66 -11.69
N GLY A 22 10.93 -3.43 -12.76
CA GLY A 22 12.16 -3.53 -13.54
C GLY A 22 13.29 -4.34 -12.87
N ASP A 23 13.05 -5.09 -11.79
CA ASP A 23 14.05 -5.89 -11.09
C ASP A 23 13.71 -7.38 -11.10
N SER A 24 14.55 -8.19 -11.73
CA SER A 24 14.33 -9.64 -11.84
C SER A 24 14.95 -10.44 -10.70
N THR A 25 15.41 -9.78 -9.64
CA THR A 25 16.06 -10.43 -8.50
C THR A 25 15.28 -10.26 -7.20
N HIS A 26 14.78 -9.07 -6.93
CA HIS A 26 14.01 -8.73 -5.73
C HIS A 26 12.93 -7.73 -6.10
N ASP A 27 11.75 -7.90 -5.51
CA ASP A 27 10.69 -6.92 -5.64
C ASP A 27 11.11 -5.56 -5.05
N ARG A 28 10.56 -4.50 -5.60
CA ARG A 28 10.74 -3.13 -5.14
C ARG A 28 9.38 -2.58 -4.74
N ALA A 29 9.39 -1.75 -3.70
CA ALA A 29 8.25 -0.89 -3.45
C ALA A 29 8.14 0.18 -4.56
N MET A 30 6.97 0.23 -5.21
CA MET A 30 6.61 1.05 -6.37
C MET A 30 5.68 2.20 -5.98
N GLY A 31 5.76 3.32 -6.70
CA GLY A 31 4.82 4.41 -6.54
C GLY A 31 4.89 5.17 -5.21
N PRO A 32 4.05 6.22 -5.10
CA PRO A 32 3.93 7.03 -3.88
C PRO A 32 3.42 6.21 -2.68
N PHE A 33 2.73 5.10 -2.94
CA PHE A 33 2.10 4.27 -1.91
C PHE A 33 2.90 3.00 -1.59
N GLN A 34 4.10 2.85 -2.18
CA GLN A 34 5.04 1.77 -1.87
C GLN A 34 4.45 0.36 -2.05
N PHE A 35 3.63 0.16 -3.08
CA PHE A 35 3.10 -1.17 -3.40
C PHE A 35 4.21 -2.11 -3.86
N ILE A 36 4.14 -3.37 -3.43
CA ILE A 36 4.97 -4.45 -4.01
C ILE A 36 4.23 -5.10 -5.20
N PRO A 37 4.95 -5.64 -6.19
CA PRO A 37 4.37 -6.26 -7.39
C PRO A 37 3.21 -7.23 -7.13
N GLU A 38 3.37 -8.18 -6.20
CA GLU A 38 2.30 -9.16 -5.88
C GLU A 38 1.01 -8.49 -5.37
N THR A 39 1.14 -7.43 -4.55
CA THR A 39 -0.02 -6.69 -4.05
C THR A 39 -0.67 -5.88 -5.17
N TRP A 40 0.15 -5.24 -6.02
CA TRP A 40 -0.36 -4.51 -7.18
C TRP A 40 -1.10 -5.42 -8.16
N GLU A 41 -0.60 -6.63 -8.41
CA GLU A 41 -1.27 -7.58 -9.30
C GLU A 41 -2.68 -7.97 -8.80
N ARG A 42 -2.88 -8.04 -7.48
CA ARG A 42 -4.18 -8.39 -6.88
C ARG A 42 -5.11 -7.20 -6.69
N TYR A 43 -4.55 -6.04 -6.37
CA TYR A 43 -5.31 -4.88 -5.89
C TYR A 43 -5.25 -3.64 -6.81
N GLY A 44 -4.34 -3.63 -7.78
CA GLY A 44 -4.18 -2.61 -8.81
C GLY A 44 -5.47 -2.31 -9.57
N VAL A 45 -5.81 -1.03 -9.71
CA VAL A 45 -6.98 -0.58 -10.48
C VAL A 45 -6.61 0.69 -11.26
N ASP A 46 -7.12 0.76 -12.49
CA ASP A 46 -7.11 1.97 -13.31
C ASP A 46 -8.25 2.87 -12.83
N ALA A 47 -7.90 3.88 -12.02
CA ALA A 47 -8.84 4.79 -11.38
C ALA A 47 -9.08 6.05 -12.21
N ASN A 48 -8.09 6.48 -12.99
CA ASN A 48 -8.21 7.64 -13.87
C ASN A 48 -8.91 7.32 -15.21
N GLY A 49 -9.07 6.04 -15.55
CA GLY A 49 -9.80 5.54 -16.72
C GLY A 49 -9.02 5.64 -18.03
N ASP A 50 -7.69 5.66 -17.99
CA ASP A 50 -6.85 5.78 -19.18
C ASP A 50 -6.52 4.44 -19.88
N GLY A 51 -6.96 3.33 -19.30
CA GLY A 51 -6.76 1.97 -19.78
C GLY A 51 -5.55 1.26 -19.18
N THR A 52 -4.78 1.92 -18.30
CA THR A 52 -3.57 1.37 -17.67
C THR A 52 -3.61 1.60 -16.16
N ALA A 53 -3.56 0.52 -15.38
CA ALA A 53 -3.35 0.63 -13.93
C ALA A 53 -1.86 0.87 -13.66
N ASP A 54 -1.49 2.10 -13.31
CA ASP A 54 -0.11 2.54 -13.07
C ASP A 54 0.16 2.79 -11.57
N PRO A 55 1.06 2.04 -10.91
CA PRO A 55 1.38 2.26 -9.50
C PRO A 55 2.02 3.62 -9.22
N ASP A 56 2.61 4.28 -10.21
CA ASP A 56 3.17 5.63 -10.09
C ASP A 56 2.11 6.74 -10.26
N ASN A 57 0.91 6.41 -10.76
CA ASN A 57 -0.22 7.32 -10.83
C ASN A 57 -0.90 7.45 -9.45
N ILE A 58 -1.13 8.70 -9.01
CA ILE A 58 -1.66 8.96 -7.67
C ILE A 58 -3.11 8.52 -7.48
N ASP A 59 -3.94 8.63 -8.51
CA ASP A 59 -5.36 8.26 -8.46
C ASP A 59 -5.50 6.74 -8.40
N ASP A 60 -4.75 6.04 -9.25
CA ASP A 60 -4.68 4.57 -9.29
C ASP A 60 -4.15 4.03 -7.95
N ALA A 61 -3.02 4.56 -7.48
CA ALA A 61 -2.43 4.16 -6.20
C ALA A 61 -3.39 4.38 -5.03
N ALA A 62 -4.08 5.53 -4.98
CA ALA A 62 -5.01 5.85 -3.92
C ALA A 62 -6.23 4.91 -3.90
N LEU A 63 -6.84 4.64 -5.06
CA LEU A 63 -7.99 3.74 -5.13
C LEU A 63 -7.60 2.29 -4.86
N SER A 64 -6.44 1.83 -5.36
CA SER A 64 -5.88 0.52 -5.04
C SER A 64 -5.64 0.35 -3.54
N ALA A 65 -5.12 1.37 -2.87
CA ALA A 65 -4.92 1.34 -1.42
C ALA A 65 -6.24 1.27 -0.66
N ALA A 66 -7.23 2.07 -1.04
CA ALA A 66 -8.57 2.00 -0.44
C ALA A 66 -9.19 0.60 -0.59
N ARG A 67 -9.07 0.00 -1.79
CA ARG A 67 -9.54 -1.37 -2.05
C ARG A 67 -8.81 -2.40 -1.22
N TYR A 68 -7.48 -2.31 -1.14
CA TYR A 68 -6.65 -3.23 -0.38
C TYR A 68 -6.99 -3.21 1.12
N LEU A 69 -7.07 -2.02 1.71
CA LEU A 69 -7.42 -1.81 3.11
C LEU A 69 -8.83 -2.34 3.44
N CYS A 70 -9.81 -2.11 2.55
CA CYS A 70 -11.18 -2.57 2.73
C CYS A 70 -11.28 -4.10 2.71
N VAL A 71 -10.58 -4.78 1.79
CA VAL A 71 -10.57 -6.24 1.75
C VAL A 71 -9.88 -6.81 3.00
N ALA A 72 -8.76 -6.20 3.42
CA ALA A 72 -8.01 -6.61 4.60
C ALA A 72 -8.79 -6.48 5.92
N SER A 73 -9.70 -5.50 6.03
CA SER A 73 -10.54 -5.34 7.22
C SER A 73 -11.69 -6.36 7.31
N GLY A 74 -11.91 -7.17 6.27
CA GLY A 74 -13.11 -8.01 6.14
C GLY A 74 -14.32 -7.24 5.57
N GLY A 75 -14.09 -6.11 4.91
CA GLY A 75 -15.12 -5.30 4.25
C GLY A 75 -15.71 -4.19 5.10
N ASP A 76 -15.31 -4.06 6.37
CA ASP A 76 -15.78 -3.01 7.28
C ASP A 76 -14.61 -2.28 7.94
N MET A 77 -14.31 -1.07 7.47
CA MET A 77 -13.30 -0.18 8.06
C MET A 77 -13.90 0.84 9.03
N THR A 78 -15.21 0.78 9.31
CA THR A 78 -15.90 1.73 10.19
C THR A 78 -15.74 1.39 11.68
N THR A 79 -15.27 0.18 11.98
CA THR A 79 -14.96 -0.28 13.34
C THR A 79 -13.49 -0.08 13.67
N ALA A 80 -13.17 0.15 14.95
CA ALA A 80 -11.78 0.25 15.40
C ALA A 80 -10.95 -1.00 15.06
N VAL A 81 -11.55 -2.18 15.23
CA VAL A 81 -10.90 -3.47 14.91
C VAL A 81 -10.66 -3.62 13.41
N GLY A 82 -11.63 -3.23 12.57
CA GLY A 82 -11.49 -3.27 11.12
C GLY A 82 -10.41 -2.31 10.62
N TRP A 83 -10.37 -1.10 11.19
CA TRP A 83 -9.38 -0.09 10.86
C TRP A 83 -7.95 -0.53 11.22
N GLU A 84 -7.74 -1.06 12.42
CA GLU A 84 -6.43 -1.60 12.86
C GLU A 84 -5.97 -2.75 11.96
N LYS A 85 -6.85 -3.72 11.67
CA LYS A 85 -6.55 -4.85 10.77
C LYS A 85 -6.15 -4.37 9.38
N ALA A 86 -6.85 -3.39 8.84
CA ALA A 86 -6.56 -2.85 7.51
C ALA A 86 -5.14 -2.30 7.44
N VAL A 87 -4.75 -1.46 8.40
CA VAL A 87 -3.45 -0.80 8.39
C VAL A 87 -2.30 -1.77 8.70
N LEU A 88 -2.53 -2.76 9.58
CA LEU A 88 -1.54 -3.79 9.89
C LEU A 88 -1.16 -4.66 8.69
N VAL A 89 -2.07 -4.85 7.74
CA VAL A 89 -1.80 -5.61 6.52
C VAL A 89 -0.85 -4.84 5.58
N TYR A 90 -0.89 -3.51 5.62
CA TYR A 90 0.07 -2.67 4.88
C TYR A 90 1.47 -2.69 5.52
N ASN A 91 1.52 -2.60 6.84
CA ASN A 91 2.75 -2.74 7.62
C ASN A 91 2.41 -3.28 9.01
N ASN A 92 2.96 -4.46 9.34
CA ASN A 92 2.67 -5.17 10.58
C ASN A 92 3.40 -4.54 11.80
N SER A 93 3.05 -3.30 12.11
CA SER A 93 3.63 -2.52 13.21
C SER A 93 2.58 -1.64 13.86
N MET A 94 2.36 -1.82 15.16
CA MET A 94 1.42 -0.97 15.91
C MET A 94 1.87 0.49 15.97
N SER A 95 3.16 0.80 15.94
CA SER A 95 3.61 2.19 15.88
C SER A 95 3.22 2.84 14.56
N TYR A 96 3.27 2.09 13.46
CA TYR A 96 2.81 2.54 12.14
C TYR A 96 1.29 2.74 12.13
N VAL A 97 0.52 1.82 12.70
CA VAL A 97 -0.94 1.96 12.84
C VAL A 97 -1.31 3.25 13.57
N LEU A 98 -0.65 3.52 14.70
CA LEU A 98 -0.91 4.73 15.49
C LEU A 98 -0.54 5.99 14.71
N ASP A 99 0.60 5.99 14.01
CA ASP A 99 1.04 7.13 13.21
C ASP A 99 0.07 7.45 12.06
N VAL A 100 -0.36 6.44 11.30
CA VAL A 100 -1.37 6.59 10.23
C VAL A 100 -2.70 7.09 10.80
N ARG A 101 -3.13 6.55 11.95
CA ARG A 101 -4.38 6.93 12.60
C ARG A 101 -4.35 8.39 12.99
N ASP A 102 -3.25 8.80 13.60
CA ASP A 102 -3.05 10.14 14.08
C ASP A 102 -3.10 11.09 12.87
N HIS A 103 -2.31 10.86 11.82
CA HIS A 103 -2.33 11.64 10.57
C HIS A 103 -3.73 11.74 9.94
N ALA A 104 -4.46 10.62 9.83
CA ALA A 104 -5.82 10.60 9.29
C ALA A 104 -6.78 11.44 10.14
N ASN A 105 -6.66 11.37 11.47
CA ASN A 105 -7.50 12.15 12.38
C ASN A 105 -7.26 13.65 12.22
N ALA A 106 -6.01 14.13 12.19
CA ALA A 106 -5.82 15.58 12.03
C ALA A 106 -6.19 16.08 10.63
N TYR A 107 -5.98 15.26 9.59
CA TYR A 107 -6.50 15.58 8.25
C TYR A 107 -8.03 15.78 8.28
N SER A 108 -8.77 14.92 8.99
CA SER A 108 -10.24 14.98 9.09
C SER A 108 -10.77 16.27 9.74
N VAL A 109 -9.97 16.90 10.62
CA VAL A 109 -10.31 18.15 11.30
C VAL A 109 -9.51 19.35 10.78
N ASN A 110 -8.80 19.19 9.66
CA ASN A 110 -7.95 20.20 9.03
C ASN A 110 -6.91 20.83 9.98
N VAL A 111 -6.29 20.01 10.82
CA VAL A 111 -5.19 20.39 11.70
C VAL A 111 -3.89 19.85 11.11
N ARG A 112 -2.82 20.66 11.10
CA ARG A 112 -1.48 20.20 10.66
C ARG A 112 -0.83 19.36 11.75
N PHE A 113 -0.20 18.26 11.33
CA PHE A 113 0.74 17.47 12.13
C PHE A 113 2.10 18.17 12.27
#